data_AF-R4MGI7-F1
#
_entry.id   AF-R4MGI7-F1
#
_cell.length_a   1.000
_cell.length_b   1.000
_cell.length_c   1.000
_cell.angle_alpha   90.00
_cell.angle_beta   90.00
_cell.angle_gamma   90.00
#
_symmetry.space_group_name_H-M   'P 1'
#
loop_
_entity.id
_entity.type
_entity.pdbx_description
1 polymer ?
#
loop_
_entity_poly.entity_id
_entity_poly.type
_entity_poly.pdbx_seq_one_letter_code
_entity_poly.pdbx_strand_id
1 'polypeptide(L)'
;MSFVVVAPEVLAAAASDLAGIGSTLAQANAAALAPTTAVLAAGADEVSAAIASLFGAHGQAYQAVSAQMSAFHAQFMQALTGAGGAYAAAEAVNVSAAQSVEQDLLAAINARFERIFGRPLIGDGANGGPGQDGGPGGLLYGNGGNGGTSTTVGMAGGNGGAAGLIGNGGFGGGGGPGEAGGNGGAGGWLFGNGGAGGAGGLGVAPGVPGGAGGAGGAGGVGGPAGLWGHGGAGGAGGAGVAGAGGFEGTIGAGGAGGVGGAGGVGGAGGAGGWLYGDAGAGGDGGVGGAGGTGGLGNRGGAGGAGGAGGVGGAGGAAGLWVGGGTPPGWVGPAGRRPRCSERHLQ
;
A
#
# COMPACT_ATOMS: atom_id res chain seq x y z
N MET A 1 20.88 8.41 42.39
CA MET A 1 21.47 8.19 41.04
C MET A 1 21.06 9.40 40.20
N SER A 2 21.96 10.34 39.89
CA SER A 2 21.63 11.44 38.97
C SER A 2 21.74 10.91 37.54
N PHE A 3 20.63 10.88 36.82
CA PHE A 3 20.66 10.57 35.40
C PHE A 3 21.24 11.78 34.66
N VAL A 4 22.36 11.59 33.97
CA VAL A 4 22.90 12.58 33.05
C VAL A 4 22.09 12.44 31.75
N VAL A 5 21.26 13.44 31.46
CA VAL A 5 20.50 13.51 30.20
C VAL A 5 21.29 14.38 29.23
N VAL A 6 21.63 13.80 28.09
CA VAL A 6 22.33 14.49 27.00
C VAL A 6 21.39 14.49 25.80
N ALA A 7 21.17 15.65 25.18
CA ALA A 7 20.45 15.77 23.91
C ALA A 7 21.49 15.93 22.79
N PRO A 8 21.78 14.87 22.00
CA PRO A 8 22.79 14.92 20.94
C PRO A 8 22.55 16.05 19.93
N GLU A 9 21.29 16.39 19.68
CA GLU A 9 20.87 17.45 18.75
C GLU A 9 21.24 18.84 19.28
N VAL A 10 21.12 19.06 20.59
CA VAL A 10 21.48 20.33 21.24
C VAL A 10 22.99 20.52 21.25
N LEU A 11 23.75 19.43 21.44
CA LEU A 11 25.21 19.43 21.35
C LEU A 11 25.70 19.71 19.92
N ALA A 12 25.05 19.13 18.91
CA ALA A 12 25.38 19.39 17.52
C ALA A 12 25.09 20.86 17.12
N ALA A 13 23.98 21.43 17.57
CA ALA A 13 23.65 22.84 17.32
C ALA A 13 24.65 23.78 18.01
N ALA A 14 24.91 23.55 19.30
CA ALA A 14 25.89 24.33 20.06
C ALA A 14 27.30 24.23 19.45
N ALA A 15 27.66 23.05 18.92
CA ALA A 15 28.91 22.86 18.22
C ALA A 15 29.00 23.71 16.94
N SER A 16 27.94 23.75 16.14
CA SER A 16 27.87 24.59 14.94
C SER A 16 27.99 26.08 15.28
N ASP A 17 27.28 26.56 16.31
CA ASP A 17 27.33 27.96 16.73
C ASP A 17 28.75 28.35 17.20
N LEU A 18 29.39 27.47 17.96
CA LEU A 18 30.73 27.71 18.49
C LEU A 18 31.81 27.66 17.38
N ALA A 19 31.62 26.83 16.34
CA ALA A 19 32.45 26.87 15.13
C ALA A 19 32.27 28.19 14.38
N GLY A 20 31.04 28.72 14.31
CA GLY A 20 30.74 30.04 13.77
C GLY A 20 31.47 31.17 14.50
N ILE A 21 31.42 31.17 15.85
CA ILE A 21 32.16 32.14 16.69
C ILE A 21 33.67 32.03 16.46
N GLY A 22 34.21 30.81 16.36
CA GLY A 22 35.63 30.60 16.06
C GLY A 22 36.04 31.19 14.69
N SER A 23 35.18 31.04 13.68
CA SER A 23 35.40 31.60 12.34
C SER A 23 35.40 33.13 12.35
N THR A 24 34.43 33.76 13.03
CA THR A 24 34.36 35.23 13.10
C THR A 24 35.55 35.81 13.86
N LEU A 25 35.99 35.16 14.94
CA LEU A 25 37.16 35.59 15.70
C LEU A 25 38.46 35.47 14.87
N ALA A 26 38.60 34.39 14.10
CA ALA A 26 39.75 34.22 13.19
C ALA A 26 39.78 35.30 12.10
N GLN A 27 38.63 35.65 11.52
CA GLN A 27 38.52 36.73 10.54
C GLN A 27 38.84 38.10 11.16
N ALA A 28 38.33 38.39 12.36
CA ALA A 28 38.60 39.63 13.06
C ALA A 28 40.10 39.77 13.39
N ASN A 29 40.74 38.70 13.88
CA ASN A 29 42.18 38.70 14.17
C ASN A 29 43.03 38.87 12.90
N ALA A 30 42.62 38.27 11.78
CA ALA A 30 43.29 38.46 10.50
C ALA A 30 43.17 39.92 9.98
N ALA A 31 41.98 40.53 10.10
CA ALA A 31 41.76 41.92 9.70
C ALA A 31 42.55 42.91 10.58
N ALA A 32 42.71 42.61 11.86
CA ALA A 32 43.47 43.43 12.80
C ALA A 32 45.00 43.29 12.65
N LEU A 33 45.50 42.32 11.88
CA LEU A 33 46.93 42.02 11.77
C LEU A 33 47.74 43.22 11.25
N ALA A 34 47.43 43.68 10.03
CA ALA A 34 48.14 44.81 9.42
C ALA A 34 48.11 46.10 10.27
N PRO A 35 46.96 46.58 10.78
CA PRO A 35 46.92 47.82 11.55
C PRO A 35 47.60 47.73 12.93
N THR A 36 47.80 46.54 13.49
CA THR A 36 48.44 46.36 14.81
C THR A 36 49.93 46.02 14.73
N THR A 37 50.40 45.44 13.62
CA THR A 37 51.82 45.08 13.46
C THR A 37 52.62 46.12 12.66
N ALA A 38 51.97 46.96 11.86
CA ALA A 38 52.61 47.97 11.02
C ALA A 38 52.43 49.40 11.56
N VAL A 39 52.52 49.57 12.88
CA VAL A 39 52.41 50.90 13.52
C VAL A 39 53.60 51.77 13.09
N LEU A 40 53.31 52.92 12.49
CA LEU A 40 54.33 53.88 12.08
C LEU A 40 54.72 54.78 13.26
N ALA A 41 56.00 55.16 13.32
CA ALA A 41 56.48 56.13 14.29
C ALA A 41 55.81 57.50 14.06
N ALA A 42 55.36 58.15 15.13
CA ALA A 42 54.68 59.45 15.06
C ALA A 42 55.63 60.61 14.69
N GLY A 43 56.92 60.44 14.95
CA GLY A 43 57.99 61.37 14.64
C GLY A 43 59.28 60.64 14.26
N ALA A 44 60.29 61.39 13.80
CA ALA A 44 61.60 60.85 13.42
C ALA A 44 62.53 60.60 14.62
N ASP A 45 62.03 60.78 15.85
CA ASP A 45 62.79 60.59 17.08
C ASP A 45 62.83 59.12 17.51
N GLU A 46 63.88 58.78 18.26
CA GLU A 46 64.14 57.42 18.73
C GLU A 46 63.06 56.91 19.70
N VAL A 47 62.36 57.81 20.42
CA VAL A 47 61.28 57.44 21.34
C VAL A 47 60.05 57.00 20.56
N SER A 48 59.64 57.75 19.53
CA SER A 48 58.57 57.37 18.61
C SER A 48 58.87 56.06 17.87
N ALA A 49 60.12 55.84 17.45
CA ALA A 49 60.56 54.60 16.82
C ALA A 49 60.51 53.40 17.79
N ALA A 50 60.96 53.59 19.03
CA ALA A 50 60.92 52.55 20.07
C ALA A 50 59.48 52.17 20.47
N ILE A 51 58.58 53.16 20.58
CA ILE A 51 57.17 52.93 20.88
C ILE A 51 56.48 52.17 19.74
N ALA A 52 56.71 52.56 18.48
CA ALA A 52 56.18 51.85 17.32
C ALA A 52 56.67 50.39 17.25
N SER A 53 57.96 50.15 17.56
CA SER A 53 58.54 48.81 17.65
C SER A 53 57.90 47.97 18.76
N LEU A 54 57.67 48.54 19.94
CA LEU A 54 57.01 47.86 21.06
C LEU A 54 55.59 47.42 20.70
N PHE A 55 54.79 48.32 20.11
CA PHE A 55 53.42 47.99 19.67
C PHE A 55 53.42 46.93 18.55
N GLY A 56 54.34 47.03 17.59
CA GLY A 56 54.49 46.02 16.53
C GLY A 56 54.85 44.63 17.09
N ALA A 57 55.76 44.56 18.05
CA ALA A 57 56.13 43.31 18.72
C ALA A 57 54.98 42.73 19.56
N HIS A 58 54.21 43.59 20.23
CA HIS A 58 53.01 43.16 20.97
C HIS A 58 51.93 42.61 20.04
N GLY A 59 51.68 43.26 18.90
CA GLY A 59 50.77 42.76 17.87
C GLY A 59 51.17 41.38 17.34
N GLN A 60 52.46 41.15 17.08
CA GLN A 60 52.97 39.84 16.66
C GLN A 60 52.78 38.75 17.74
N ALA A 61 53.04 39.06 19.00
CA ALA A 61 52.80 38.14 20.11
C ALA A 61 51.31 37.77 20.27
N TYR A 62 50.42 38.76 20.12
CA TYR A 62 48.97 38.54 20.14
C TYR A 62 48.51 37.62 18.99
N GLN A 63 49.06 37.80 17.78
CA GLN A 63 48.73 36.94 16.63
C GLN A 63 49.18 35.48 16.85
N ALA A 64 50.36 35.27 17.44
CA ALA A 64 50.86 33.93 17.76
C ALA A 64 49.95 33.19 18.76
N VAL A 65 49.53 33.89 19.83
CA VAL A 65 48.60 33.32 20.83
C VAL A 65 47.22 33.05 20.21
N SER A 66 46.72 33.96 19.37
CA SER A 66 45.43 33.81 18.69
C SER A 66 45.40 32.59 17.77
N ALA A 67 46.51 32.30 17.07
CA ALA A 67 46.64 31.10 16.25
C ALA A 67 46.62 29.82 17.10
N GLN A 68 47.29 29.81 18.25
CA GLN A 68 47.29 28.68 19.17
C GLN A 68 45.90 28.42 19.76
N MET A 69 45.17 29.48 20.12
CA MET A 69 43.80 29.38 20.63
C MET A 69 42.82 28.87 19.57
N SER A 70 42.98 29.28 18.30
CA SER A 70 42.18 28.76 17.19
C SER A 70 42.39 27.25 16.98
N ALA A 71 43.63 26.77 17.05
CA ALA A 71 43.93 25.35 16.94
C ALA A 71 43.33 24.53 18.10
N PHE A 72 43.41 25.05 19.33
CA PHE A 72 42.76 24.43 20.49
C PHE A 72 41.25 24.39 20.33
N HIS A 73 40.64 25.48 19.87
CA HIS A 73 39.20 25.56 19.61
C HIS A 73 38.73 24.52 18.61
N ALA A 74 39.49 24.34 17.51
CA ALA A 74 39.18 23.31 16.51
C ALA A 74 39.24 21.89 17.09
N GLN A 75 40.24 21.59 17.93
CA GLN A 75 40.36 20.29 18.60
C GLN A 75 39.24 20.05 19.61
N PHE A 76 38.89 21.07 20.40
CA PHE A 76 37.76 21.02 21.32
C PHE A 76 36.45 20.72 20.57
N MET A 77 36.23 21.38 19.44
CA MET A 77 35.05 21.16 18.61
C MET A 77 34.97 19.75 18.03
N GLN A 78 36.10 19.22 17.57
CA GLN A 78 36.19 17.86 17.05
C GLN A 78 35.89 16.82 18.13
N ALA A 79 36.41 17.02 19.35
CA ALA A 79 36.14 16.16 20.50
C ALA A 79 34.66 16.23 20.94
N LEU A 80 34.07 17.42 20.97
CA LEU A 80 32.67 17.62 21.35
C LEU A 80 31.70 16.93 20.37
N THR A 81 31.97 17.07 19.07
CA THR A 81 31.21 16.41 18.00
C THR A 81 31.36 14.89 18.10
N GLY A 82 32.57 14.40 18.34
CA GLY A 82 32.85 12.98 18.53
C GLY A 82 32.12 12.39 19.74
N ALA A 83 32.08 13.11 20.85
CA ALA A 83 31.34 12.70 22.05
C ALA A 83 29.82 12.67 21.80
N GLY A 84 29.26 13.67 21.12
CA GLY A 84 27.84 13.69 20.73
C GLY A 84 27.45 12.49 19.86
N GLY A 85 28.30 12.12 18.89
CA GLY A 85 28.10 10.93 18.06
C GLY A 85 28.18 9.62 18.84
N ALA A 86 29.05 9.53 19.85
CA ALA A 86 29.14 8.34 20.69
C ALA A 86 27.89 8.12 21.56
N TYR A 87 27.29 9.19 22.09
CA TYR A 87 26.03 9.10 22.84
C TYR A 87 24.86 8.70 21.93
N ALA A 88 24.74 9.29 20.74
CA ALA A 88 23.71 8.92 19.77
C ALA A 88 23.86 7.45 19.29
N ALA A 89 25.09 6.99 19.08
CA ALA A 89 25.36 5.59 18.72
C ALA A 89 24.98 4.63 19.86
N ALA A 90 25.27 4.99 21.11
CA ALA A 90 24.89 4.19 22.27
C ALA A 90 23.36 4.09 22.43
N GLU A 91 22.62 5.17 22.18
CA GLU A 91 21.16 5.14 22.16
C GLU A 91 20.62 4.23 21.05
N ALA A 92 21.16 4.32 19.84
CA ALA A 92 20.74 3.46 18.72
C ALA A 92 21.00 1.96 18.98
N VAL A 93 22.14 1.62 19.60
CA VAL A 93 22.47 0.24 19.98
C VAL A 93 21.51 -0.27 21.06
N ASN A 94 21.19 0.56 22.06
CA ASN A 94 20.25 0.16 23.11
C ASN A 94 18.81 -0.02 22.59
N VAL A 95 18.36 0.82 21.66
CA VAL A 95 17.04 0.68 21.02
C VAL A 95 16.98 -0.61 20.19
N SER A 96 17.98 -0.88 19.36
CA SER A 96 18.01 -2.09 18.52
C SER A 96 18.12 -3.38 19.35
N ALA A 97 18.88 -3.37 20.45
CA ALA A 97 18.96 -4.49 21.37
C ALA A 97 17.65 -4.74 22.13
N ALA A 98 16.90 -3.69 22.49
CA ALA A 98 15.58 -3.85 23.09
C ALA A 98 14.58 -4.45 22.09
N GLN A 99 14.60 -3.98 20.84
CA GLN A 99 13.73 -4.49 19.77
C GLN A 99 13.99 -5.95 19.42
N SER A 100 15.24 -6.42 19.44
CA SER A 100 15.54 -7.83 19.16
C SER A 100 15.04 -8.76 20.27
N VAL A 101 15.18 -8.37 21.54
CA VAL A 101 14.67 -9.14 22.68
C VAL A 101 13.15 -9.26 22.63
N GLU A 102 12.43 -8.21 22.24
CA GLU A 102 10.98 -8.25 22.05
C GLU A 102 10.57 -9.22 20.93
N GLN A 103 11.28 -9.20 19.79
CA GLN A 103 11.01 -10.12 18.69
C GLN A 103 11.32 -11.58 19.03
N ASP A 104 12.43 -11.85 19.73
CA ASP A 104 12.79 -13.20 20.17
C ASP A 104 11.77 -13.76 21.17
N LEU A 105 11.27 -12.92 22.08
CA LEU A 105 10.22 -13.30 23.03
C LEU A 105 8.90 -13.58 22.32
N LEU A 106 8.49 -12.73 21.38
CA LEU A 106 7.30 -12.94 20.54
C LEU A 106 7.42 -14.24 19.73
N ALA A 107 8.58 -14.48 19.12
CA ALA A 107 8.86 -15.70 18.37
C ALA A 107 8.81 -16.94 19.28
N ALA A 108 9.37 -16.88 20.49
CA ALA A 108 9.32 -17.98 21.45
C ALA A 108 7.90 -18.29 21.94
N ILE A 109 7.09 -17.25 22.21
CA ILE A 109 5.68 -17.40 22.56
C ILE A 109 4.92 -18.01 21.38
N ASN A 110 5.03 -17.44 20.19
CA ASN A 110 4.34 -17.93 18.99
C ASN A 110 4.72 -19.36 18.64
N ALA A 111 6.00 -19.72 18.70
CA ALA A 111 6.47 -21.08 18.43
C ALA A 111 5.83 -22.12 19.39
N ARG A 112 5.52 -21.72 20.62
CA ARG A 112 4.79 -22.57 21.57
C ARG A 112 3.33 -22.75 21.15
N PHE A 113 2.65 -21.68 20.75
CA PHE A 113 1.25 -21.76 20.30
C PHE A 113 1.11 -22.47 18.95
N GLU A 114 2.05 -22.27 18.05
CA GLU A 114 2.09 -22.94 16.75
C GLU A 114 2.28 -24.45 16.93
N ARG A 115 3.08 -24.88 17.91
CA ARG A 115 3.23 -26.30 18.27
C ARG A 115 1.96 -26.92 18.87
N ILE A 116 1.18 -26.17 19.65
CA ILE A 116 0.03 -26.70 20.40
C ILE A 116 -1.28 -26.60 19.59
N PHE A 117 -1.47 -25.48 18.88
CA PHE A 117 -2.72 -25.12 18.21
C PHE A 117 -2.58 -24.97 16.69
N GLY A 118 -1.38 -25.20 16.13
CA GLY A 118 -1.12 -25.09 14.70
C GLY A 118 -1.16 -23.66 14.16
N ARG A 119 -1.25 -22.65 15.04
CA ARG A 119 -1.37 -21.23 14.70
C ARG A 119 -0.62 -20.36 15.71
N PRO A 120 -0.01 -19.24 15.28
CA PRO A 120 0.61 -18.29 16.19
C PRO A 120 -0.46 -17.63 17.09
N LEU A 121 -0.03 -17.13 18.24
CA LEU A 121 -0.91 -16.35 19.12
C LEU A 121 -1.13 -14.95 18.56
N ILE A 122 -0.05 -14.33 18.10
CA ILE A 122 0.01 -12.98 17.55
C ILE A 122 0.74 -13.04 16.22
N GLY A 123 0.15 -12.52 15.16
CA GLY A 123 0.79 -12.43 13.85
C GLY A 123 -0.20 -12.53 12.71
N ASP A 124 0.10 -11.90 11.59
CA ASP A 124 -0.75 -11.98 10.41
C ASP A 124 -0.61 -13.34 9.71
N GLY A 125 -1.66 -13.74 9.00
CA GLY A 125 -1.65 -14.93 8.17
C GLY A 125 -0.78 -14.75 6.94
N ALA A 126 -0.13 -15.82 6.50
CA ALA A 126 0.68 -15.79 5.29
C ALA A 126 -0.20 -15.55 4.05
N ASN A 127 0.23 -14.67 3.15
CA ASN A 127 -0.46 -14.51 1.87
C ASN A 127 -0.30 -15.77 1.01
N GLY A 128 -1.36 -16.15 0.31
CA GLY A 128 -1.34 -17.25 -0.64
C GLY A 128 -0.49 -16.93 -1.87
N GLY A 129 0.20 -17.94 -2.39
CA GLY A 129 0.77 -17.90 -3.74
C GLY A 129 -0.33 -17.89 -4.82
N PRO A 130 0.01 -17.83 -6.12
CA PRO A 130 -0.99 -17.76 -7.19
C PRO A 130 -2.09 -18.82 -7.09
N GLY A 131 -3.34 -18.38 -6.96
CA GLY A 131 -4.53 -19.24 -6.79
C GLY A 131 -4.60 -20.01 -5.47
N GLN A 132 -3.67 -19.80 -4.54
CA GLN A 132 -3.67 -20.43 -3.22
C GLN A 132 -4.34 -19.53 -2.19
N ASP A 133 -4.99 -20.15 -1.22
CA ASP A 133 -5.65 -19.46 -0.13
C ASP A 133 -4.63 -18.77 0.78
N GLY A 134 -5.04 -17.64 1.36
CA GLY A 134 -4.33 -16.98 2.44
C GLY A 134 -4.44 -17.79 3.73
N GLY A 135 -3.33 -17.86 4.47
CA GLY A 135 -3.28 -18.50 5.77
C GLY A 135 -4.09 -17.72 6.82
N PRO A 136 -4.56 -18.41 7.87
CA PRO A 136 -5.27 -17.75 8.96
C PRO A 136 -4.34 -16.86 9.79
N GLY A 137 -4.87 -15.75 10.31
CA GLY A 137 -4.16 -14.89 11.27
C GLY A 137 -3.95 -15.55 12.63
N GLY A 138 -3.24 -14.87 13.53
CA GLY A 138 -2.99 -15.31 14.90
C GLY A 138 -4.28 -15.46 15.71
N LEU A 139 -4.23 -16.30 16.75
CA LEU A 139 -5.41 -16.63 17.56
C LEU A 139 -5.98 -15.42 18.31
N LEU A 140 -5.13 -14.54 18.85
CA LEU A 140 -5.54 -13.35 19.58
C LEU A 140 -5.50 -12.09 18.72
N TYR A 141 -4.38 -11.86 18.05
CA TYR A 141 -4.18 -10.67 17.23
C TYR A 141 -3.54 -11.06 15.91
N GLY A 142 -4.13 -10.63 14.80
CA GLY A 142 -3.59 -10.86 13.49
C GLY A 142 -4.66 -10.87 12.42
N ASN A 143 -4.35 -10.22 11.31
CA ASN A 143 -5.17 -10.25 10.11
C ASN A 143 -5.01 -11.60 9.41
N GLY A 144 -6.04 -12.02 8.68
CA GLY A 144 -5.90 -13.13 7.75
C GLY A 144 -5.02 -12.75 6.56
N GLY A 145 -4.28 -13.71 6.02
CA GLY A 145 -3.49 -13.51 4.80
C GLY A 145 -4.38 -13.33 3.58
N ASN A 146 -3.92 -12.57 2.59
CA ASN A 146 -4.64 -12.43 1.33
C ASN A 146 -4.55 -13.71 0.51
N GLY A 147 -5.64 -14.10 -0.14
CA GLY A 147 -5.63 -15.14 -1.17
C GLY A 147 -4.87 -14.67 -2.41
N GLY A 148 -4.13 -15.57 -3.03
CA GLY A 148 -3.34 -15.22 -4.19
C GLY A 148 -4.17 -15.17 -5.47
N THR A 149 -3.94 -14.14 -6.27
CA THR A 149 -4.54 -14.02 -7.60
C THR A 149 -3.99 -15.08 -8.53
N SER A 150 -4.89 -15.81 -9.20
CA SER A 150 -4.54 -16.79 -10.23
C SER A 150 -4.42 -16.12 -11.59
N THR A 151 -3.40 -16.51 -12.35
CA THR A 151 -3.28 -16.20 -13.79
C THR A 151 -3.37 -17.46 -14.65
N THR A 152 -3.56 -18.62 -14.03
CA THR A 152 -3.59 -19.93 -14.69
C THR A 152 -5.01 -20.26 -15.12
N VAL A 153 -5.17 -20.69 -16.37
CA VAL A 153 -6.45 -21.16 -16.92
C VAL A 153 -6.95 -22.34 -16.09
N GLY A 154 -8.23 -22.34 -15.71
CA GLY A 154 -8.82 -23.42 -14.91
C GLY A 154 -8.53 -23.35 -13.41
N MET A 155 -7.84 -22.30 -12.94
CA MET A 155 -7.57 -22.10 -11.52
C MET A 155 -8.25 -20.82 -10.99
N ALA A 156 -9.14 -21.00 -10.03
CA ALA A 156 -9.80 -19.91 -9.30
C ALA A 156 -8.81 -19.09 -8.47
N GLY A 157 -9.25 -17.91 -8.03
CA GLY A 157 -8.51 -17.10 -7.08
C GLY A 157 -8.52 -17.74 -5.70
N GLY A 158 -7.42 -17.60 -4.95
CA GLY A 158 -7.36 -18.10 -3.58
C GLY A 158 -8.28 -17.32 -2.65
N ASN A 159 -8.88 -17.99 -1.67
CA ASN A 159 -9.67 -17.34 -0.63
C ASN A 159 -8.76 -16.54 0.32
N GLY A 160 -9.26 -15.44 0.86
CA GLY A 160 -8.63 -14.75 1.96
C GLY A 160 -8.69 -15.56 3.25
N GLY A 161 -7.62 -15.52 4.03
CA GLY A 161 -7.55 -16.16 5.34
C GLY A 161 -8.45 -15.47 6.37
N ALA A 162 -8.94 -16.24 7.34
CA ALA A 162 -9.69 -15.68 8.46
C ALA A 162 -8.76 -15.09 9.54
N ALA A 163 -9.18 -14.02 10.19
CA ALA A 163 -8.55 -13.52 11.42
C ALA A 163 -8.92 -14.40 12.65
N GLY A 164 -8.26 -14.17 13.78
CA GLY A 164 -8.56 -14.81 15.06
C GLY A 164 -9.59 -14.05 15.89
N LEU A 165 -9.20 -13.62 17.10
CA LEU A 165 -10.06 -12.82 17.98
C LEU A 165 -10.14 -11.36 17.53
N ILE A 166 -8.98 -10.75 17.25
CA ILE A 166 -8.83 -9.37 16.78
C ILE A 166 -8.03 -9.37 15.48
N GLY A 167 -8.58 -8.76 14.44
CA GLY A 167 -7.91 -8.60 13.15
C GLY A 167 -8.90 -8.63 11.99
N ASN A 168 -8.49 -8.15 10.82
CA ASN A 168 -9.34 -8.14 9.64
C ASN A 168 -9.14 -9.43 8.82
N GLY A 169 -10.18 -9.88 8.15
CA GLY A 169 -10.06 -10.97 7.19
C GLY A 169 -9.23 -10.57 5.98
N GLY A 170 -8.50 -11.54 5.41
CA GLY A 170 -7.70 -11.31 4.21
C GLY A 170 -8.56 -11.09 2.97
N PHE A 171 -8.04 -10.39 1.97
CA PHE A 171 -8.71 -10.23 0.68
C PHE A 171 -8.72 -11.55 -0.12
N GLY A 172 -9.78 -11.81 -0.87
CA GLY A 172 -9.79 -12.88 -1.87
C GLY A 172 -8.97 -12.52 -3.10
N GLY A 173 -8.27 -13.50 -3.66
CA GLY A 173 -7.47 -13.35 -4.88
C GLY A 173 -8.33 -13.31 -6.15
N GLY A 174 -7.84 -12.67 -7.21
CA GLY A 174 -8.54 -12.67 -8.51
C GLY A 174 -8.53 -14.05 -9.17
N GLY A 175 -9.60 -14.37 -9.89
CA GLY A 175 -9.75 -15.61 -10.66
C GLY A 175 -8.86 -15.65 -11.90
N GLY A 176 -8.34 -16.83 -12.21
CA GLY A 176 -7.69 -17.10 -13.48
C GLY A 176 -8.68 -17.00 -14.65
N PRO A 177 -8.21 -17.04 -15.90
CA PRO A 177 -9.08 -16.84 -17.07
C PRO A 177 -10.30 -17.78 -17.07
N GLY A 178 -11.51 -17.19 -17.07
CA GLY A 178 -12.81 -17.86 -17.01
C GLY A 178 -13.27 -18.30 -15.62
N GLU A 179 -12.40 -18.19 -14.62
CA GLU A 179 -12.59 -18.78 -13.29
C GLU A 179 -13.02 -17.76 -12.24
N ALA A 180 -13.63 -18.25 -11.17
CA ALA A 180 -14.11 -17.41 -10.10
C ALA A 180 -12.97 -16.72 -9.31
N GLY A 181 -13.25 -15.52 -8.81
CA GLY A 181 -12.45 -14.88 -7.77
C GLY A 181 -12.61 -15.60 -6.44
N GLY A 182 -11.58 -15.55 -5.60
CA GLY A 182 -11.59 -16.13 -4.26
C GLY A 182 -12.46 -15.31 -3.30
N ASN A 183 -13.03 -15.96 -2.29
CA ASN A 183 -13.82 -15.27 -1.28
C ASN A 183 -12.93 -14.47 -0.34
N GLY A 184 -13.45 -13.38 0.23
CA GLY A 184 -12.80 -12.67 1.31
C GLY A 184 -12.84 -13.46 2.62
N GLY A 185 -11.80 -13.32 3.43
CA GLY A 185 -11.69 -13.98 4.73
C GLY A 185 -12.58 -13.35 5.79
N ALA A 186 -12.94 -14.12 6.81
CA ALA A 186 -13.71 -13.60 7.94
C ALA A 186 -12.85 -12.67 8.81
N GLY A 187 -13.45 -11.57 9.27
CA GLY A 187 -12.91 -10.70 10.31
C GLY A 187 -12.84 -11.39 11.67
N GLY A 188 -12.13 -10.76 12.60
CA GLY A 188 -11.92 -11.28 13.95
C GLY A 188 -13.23 -11.46 14.69
N TRP A 189 -13.30 -12.50 15.53
CA TRP A 189 -14.53 -12.83 16.25
C TRP A 189 -15.01 -11.68 17.14
N LEU A 190 -14.10 -10.96 17.79
CA LEU A 190 -14.45 -9.83 18.66
C LEU A 190 -14.40 -8.51 17.87
N PHE A 191 -13.26 -8.17 17.27
CA PHE A 191 -13.11 -6.98 16.45
C PHE A 191 -12.43 -7.32 15.13
N GLY A 192 -13.05 -6.91 14.03
CA GLY A 192 -12.45 -7.06 12.72
C GLY A 192 -13.45 -6.98 11.59
N ASN A 193 -13.02 -6.34 10.51
CA ASN A 193 -13.78 -6.31 9.27
C ASN A 193 -13.55 -7.59 8.47
N GLY A 194 -14.55 -8.02 7.72
CA GLY A 194 -14.37 -9.07 6.72
C GLY A 194 -13.55 -8.56 5.53
N GLY A 195 -12.78 -9.46 4.90
CA GLY A 195 -12.01 -9.14 3.71
C GLY A 195 -12.89 -9.02 2.47
N ALA A 196 -12.50 -8.22 1.48
CA ALA A 196 -13.24 -8.16 0.21
C ALA A 196 -13.04 -9.44 -0.61
N GLY A 197 -14.04 -9.82 -1.40
CA GLY A 197 -13.95 -10.89 -2.39
C GLY A 197 -13.13 -10.48 -3.61
N GLY A 198 -12.46 -11.45 -4.23
CA GLY A 198 -11.65 -11.26 -5.43
C GLY A 198 -12.47 -11.13 -6.70
N ALA A 199 -11.95 -10.44 -7.71
CA ALA A 199 -12.63 -10.33 -9.01
C ALA A 199 -12.62 -11.67 -9.78
N GLY A 200 -13.68 -11.95 -10.53
CA GLY A 200 -13.73 -13.06 -11.47
C GLY A 200 -12.84 -12.85 -12.69
N GLY A 201 -12.31 -13.92 -13.24
CA GLY A 201 -11.41 -13.87 -14.39
C GLY A 201 -12.11 -13.59 -15.72
N LEU A 202 -11.38 -13.00 -16.66
CA LEU A 202 -11.86 -12.78 -18.03
C LEU A 202 -12.11 -14.11 -18.74
N GLY A 203 -13.20 -14.22 -19.50
CA GLY A 203 -13.54 -15.46 -20.20
C GLY A 203 -12.50 -15.93 -21.22
N VAL A 204 -12.54 -17.21 -21.59
CA VAL A 204 -11.62 -17.81 -22.57
C VAL A 204 -12.40 -18.52 -23.67
N ALA A 205 -12.17 -18.15 -24.93
CA ALA A 205 -12.83 -18.76 -26.07
C ALA A 205 -12.03 -19.97 -26.61
N PRO A 206 -12.68 -21.03 -27.12
CA PRO A 206 -12.00 -22.20 -27.70
C PRO A 206 -11.29 -21.95 -29.04
N GLY A 207 -11.43 -20.75 -29.63
CA GLY A 207 -10.71 -20.36 -30.86
C GLY A 207 -11.18 -21.01 -32.16
N VAL A 208 -12.36 -21.64 -32.19
CA VAL A 208 -12.91 -22.29 -33.39
C VAL A 208 -13.78 -21.31 -34.18
N PRO A 209 -13.70 -21.26 -35.53
CA PRO A 209 -14.59 -20.41 -36.36
C PRO A 209 -16.07 -20.66 -36.07
N GLY A 210 -16.83 -19.58 -35.92
CA GLY A 210 -18.24 -19.60 -35.51
C GLY A 210 -18.48 -20.07 -34.06
N GLY A 211 -17.42 -20.35 -33.30
CA GLY A 211 -17.48 -20.78 -31.91
C GLY A 211 -17.90 -19.65 -30.96
N ALA A 212 -18.66 -20.00 -29.92
CA ALA A 212 -19.06 -19.04 -28.90
C ALA A 212 -17.85 -18.51 -28.11
N GLY A 213 -17.98 -17.28 -27.62
CA GLY A 213 -17.03 -16.68 -26.70
C GLY A 213 -17.12 -17.33 -25.30
N GLY A 214 -16.01 -17.34 -24.58
CA GLY A 214 -15.96 -17.80 -23.20
C GLY A 214 -16.67 -16.86 -22.23
N ALA A 215 -17.38 -17.44 -21.26
CA ALA A 215 -17.98 -16.68 -20.17
C ALA A 215 -16.90 -16.17 -19.19
N GLY A 216 -17.13 -14.99 -18.61
CA GLY A 216 -16.32 -14.49 -17.51
C GLY A 216 -16.63 -15.22 -16.20
N GLY A 217 -15.64 -15.31 -15.32
CA GLY A 217 -15.76 -15.94 -14.02
C GLY A 217 -16.56 -15.10 -13.03
N ALA A 218 -17.16 -15.74 -12.03
CA ALA A 218 -17.89 -15.04 -10.97
C ALA A 218 -16.93 -14.26 -10.05
N GLY A 219 -17.39 -13.13 -9.49
CA GLY A 219 -16.70 -12.48 -8.39
C GLY A 219 -16.84 -13.26 -7.08
N GLY A 220 -15.81 -13.21 -6.24
CA GLY A 220 -15.78 -13.85 -4.93
C GLY A 220 -16.69 -13.15 -3.92
N VAL A 221 -17.20 -13.89 -2.95
CA VAL A 221 -18.05 -13.34 -1.89
C VAL A 221 -17.19 -12.56 -0.89
N GLY A 222 -17.68 -11.42 -0.39
CA GLY A 222 -17.04 -10.69 0.69
C GLY A 222 -17.11 -11.43 2.02
N GLY A 223 -16.05 -11.35 2.82
CA GLY A 223 -15.94 -12.01 4.11
C GLY A 223 -16.87 -11.39 5.16
N PRO A 224 -17.41 -12.16 6.11
CA PRO A 224 -18.20 -11.61 7.20
C PRO A 224 -17.33 -10.99 8.29
N ALA A 225 -17.89 -10.06 9.06
CA ALA A 225 -17.32 -9.60 10.33
C ALA A 225 -17.85 -10.44 11.52
N GLY A 226 -17.17 -10.33 12.68
CA GLY A 226 -17.53 -11.02 13.92
C GLY A 226 -18.58 -10.28 14.75
N LEU A 227 -18.24 -9.96 16.00
CA LEU A 227 -19.13 -9.22 16.91
C LEU A 227 -19.21 -7.73 16.54
N TRP A 228 -18.05 -7.14 16.25
CA TRP A 228 -17.88 -5.75 15.83
C TRP A 228 -17.03 -5.67 14.55
N GLY A 229 -17.51 -4.92 13.57
CA GLY A 229 -16.78 -4.68 12.31
C GLY A 229 -17.68 -4.74 11.09
N HIS A 230 -17.19 -4.27 9.96
CA HIS A 230 -17.96 -4.19 8.71
C HIS A 230 -17.71 -5.45 7.86
N GLY A 231 -18.75 -5.89 7.15
CA GLY A 231 -18.62 -6.96 6.17
C GLY A 231 -17.78 -6.51 4.97
N GLY A 232 -17.05 -7.45 4.38
CA GLY A 232 -16.24 -7.20 3.18
C GLY A 232 -17.12 -7.04 1.94
N ALA A 233 -16.70 -6.20 0.98
CA ALA A 233 -17.39 -6.09 -0.30
C ALA A 233 -17.25 -7.38 -1.13
N GLY A 234 -18.25 -7.70 -1.95
CA GLY A 234 -18.15 -8.73 -2.96
C GLY A 234 -17.27 -8.31 -4.13
N GLY A 235 -16.62 -9.28 -4.78
CA GLY A 235 -15.79 -9.06 -5.95
C GLY A 235 -16.61 -8.85 -7.22
N ALA A 236 -16.06 -8.12 -8.19
CA ALA A 236 -16.71 -7.96 -9.49
C ALA A 236 -16.67 -9.25 -10.32
N GLY A 237 -17.68 -9.50 -11.14
CA GLY A 237 -17.69 -10.56 -12.14
C GLY A 237 -16.77 -10.24 -13.32
N GLY A 238 -16.12 -11.27 -13.88
CA GLY A 238 -15.24 -11.15 -15.03
C GLY A 238 -16.00 -10.88 -16.32
N ALA A 239 -15.36 -10.21 -17.29
CA ALA A 239 -15.99 -9.99 -18.59
C ALA A 239 -16.02 -11.27 -19.44
N GLY A 240 -17.10 -11.46 -20.20
CA GLY A 240 -17.16 -12.46 -21.26
C GLY A 240 -16.36 -12.02 -22.49
N VAL A 241 -15.86 -12.96 -23.27
CA VAL A 241 -15.10 -12.67 -24.49
C VAL A 241 -15.96 -12.79 -25.74
N ALA A 242 -15.52 -12.15 -26.82
CA ALA A 242 -16.27 -12.15 -28.07
C ALA A 242 -16.38 -13.56 -28.68
N GLY A 243 -17.48 -13.80 -29.40
CA GLY A 243 -17.63 -14.99 -30.26
C GLY A 243 -16.69 -14.90 -31.46
N ALA A 244 -16.24 -16.06 -31.95
CA ALA A 244 -15.36 -16.13 -33.10
C ALA A 244 -16.10 -15.79 -34.40
N GLY A 245 -15.40 -15.21 -35.38
CA GLY A 245 -15.96 -15.00 -36.71
C GLY A 245 -16.31 -16.32 -37.39
N GLY A 246 -17.35 -16.32 -38.25
CA GLY A 246 -17.75 -17.47 -39.04
C GLY A 246 -16.71 -17.86 -40.10
N PHE A 247 -16.70 -19.14 -40.51
CA PHE A 247 -15.78 -19.61 -41.55
C PHE A 247 -16.09 -19.00 -42.92
N GLU A 248 -15.05 -18.83 -43.73
CA GLU A 248 -15.22 -18.39 -45.12
C GLU A 248 -15.73 -19.55 -46.00
N GLY A 249 -16.83 -19.31 -46.72
CA GLY A 249 -17.40 -20.27 -47.66
C GLY A 249 -16.94 -19.97 -49.08
N THR A 250 -16.01 -20.78 -49.63
CA THR A 250 -15.52 -20.64 -51.01
C THR A 250 -16.58 -20.97 -52.07
N ILE A 251 -17.54 -21.87 -51.75
CA ILE A 251 -18.71 -22.17 -52.58
C ILE A 251 -19.93 -22.25 -51.65
N GLY A 252 -20.64 -21.13 -51.47
CA GLY A 252 -21.86 -21.09 -50.64
C GLY A 252 -22.03 -19.83 -49.81
N ALA A 253 -22.96 -19.88 -48.85
CA ALA A 253 -23.06 -18.85 -47.81
C ALA A 253 -21.89 -18.99 -46.82
N GLY A 254 -21.40 -17.87 -46.28
CA GLY A 254 -20.38 -17.90 -45.24
C GLY A 254 -20.94 -18.47 -43.92
N GLY A 255 -20.06 -18.99 -43.06
CA GLY A 255 -20.45 -19.50 -41.75
C GLY A 255 -21.02 -18.41 -40.85
N ALA A 256 -21.90 -18.78 -39.92
CA ALA A 256 -22.38 -17.83 -38.91
C ALA A 256 -21.26 -17.47 -37.92
N GLY A 257 -21.27 -16.22 -37.44
CA GLY A 257 -20.44 -15.79 -36.32
C GLY A 257 -20.92 -16.40 -35.01
N GLY A 258 -19.98 -16.66 -34.11
CA GLY A 258 -20.26 -17.22 -32.80
C GLY A 258 -20.91 -16.21 -31.86
N VAL A 259 -21.68 -16.70 -30.90
CA VAL A 259 -22.31 -15.85 -29.86
C VAL A 259 -21.23 -15.35 -28.88
N GLY A 260 -21.33 -14.11 -28.41
CA GLY A 260 -20.45 -13.59 -27.36
C GLY A 260 -20.62 -14.31 -26.02
N GLY A 261 -19.55 -14.43 -25.26
CA GLY A 261 -19.55 -15.03 -23.93
C GLY A 261 -20.29 -14.17 -22.92
N ALA A 262 -20.98 -14.79 -21.96
CA ALA A 262 -21.66 -14.04 -20.90
C ALA A 262 -20.64 -13.38 -19.94
N GLY A 263 -20.99 -12.24 -19.37
CA GLY A 263 -20.29 -11.68 -18.23
C GLY A 263 -20.53 -12.52 -16.97
N GLY A 264 -19.52 -12.61 -16.11
CA GLY A 264 -19.60 -13.29 -14.82
C GLY A 264 -20.48 -12.54 -13.84
N VAL A 265 -21.10 -13.25 -12.89
CA VAL A 265 -21.90 -12.60 -11.83
C VAL A 265 -20.99 -11.91 -10.81
N GLY A 266 -21.45 -10.80 -10.23
CA GLY A 266 -20.79 -10.18 -9.10
C GLY A 266 -20.95 -11.01 -7.82
N GLY A 267 -19.94 -10.98 -6.96
CA GLY A 267 -19.95 -11.65 -5.66
C GLY A 267 -20.85 -10.94 -4.66
N ALA A 268 -21.46 -11.68 -3.74
CA ALA A 268 -22.24 -11.06 -2.67
C ALA A 268 -21.34 -10.34 -1.67
N GLY A 269 -21.85 -9.29 -1.01
CA GLY A 269 -21.19 -8.66 0.12
C GLY A 269 -21.27 -9.51 1.39
N GLY A 270 -20.28 -9.38 2.26
CA GLY A 270 -20.20 -10.05 3.55
C GLY A 270 -21.12 -9.42 4.59
N ALA A 271 -21.53 -10.20 5.59
CA ALA A 271 -22.30 -9.69 6.71
C ALA A 271 -21.46 -8.75 7.59
N GLY A 272 -22.07 -7.66 8.05
CA GLY A 272 -21.54 -6.81 9.11
C GLY A 272 -21.57 -7.50 10.47
N GLY A 273 -20.91 -6.88 11.45
CA GLY A 273 -20.72 -7.43 12.77
C GLY A 273 -22.05 -7.59 13.51
N TRP A 274 -22.21 -8.67 14.25
CA TRP A 274 -23.50 -9.05 14.84
C TRP A 274 -24.11 -7.93 15.70
N LEU A 275 -23.28 -7.26 16.52
CA LEU A 275 -23.75 -6.18 17.37
C LEU A 275 -23.69 -4.84 16.63
N TYR A 276 -22.59 -4.57 15.93
CA TYR A 276 -22.40 -3.35 15.17
C TYR A 276 -21.47 -3.56 13.98
N GLY A 277 -21.89 -2.98 12.86
CA GLY A 277 -21.11 -2.86 11.64
C GLY A 277 -21.97 -2.97 10.39
N ASP A 278 -21.55 -2.25 9.37
CA ASP A 278 -22.26 -2.21 8.08
C ASP A 278 -22.06 -3.52 7.33
N ALA A 279 -23.07 -3.85 6.52
CA ALA A 279 -22.94 -4.89 5.52
C ALA A 279 -21.91 -4.51 4.45
N GLY A 280 -21.24 -5.52 3.90
CA GLY A 280 -20.49 -5.36 2.66
C GLY A 280 -21.42 -5.10 1.47
N ALA A 281 -21.00 -4.24 0.54
CA ALA A 281 -21.68 -4.10 -0.74
C ALA A 281 -21.51 -5.35 -1.60
N GLY A 282 -22.50 -5.65 -2.45
CA GLY A 282 -22.32 -6.64 -3.50
C GLY A 282 -21.38 -6.12 -4.60
N GLY A 283 -20.73 -7.03 -5.30
CA GLY A 283 -19.85 -6.72 -6.42
C GLY A 283 -20.63 -6.51 -7.72
N ASP A 284 -20.05 -5.77 -8.65
CA ASP A 284 -20.67 -5.55 -9.96
C ASP A 284 -20.66 -6.83 -10.82
N GLY A 285 -21.65 -6.96 -11.71
CA GLY A 285 -21.63 -7.99 -12.74
C GLY A 285 -20.65 -7.66 -13.87
N GLY A 286 -20.11 -8.69 -14.52
CA GLY A 286 -19.20 -8.57 -15.64
C GLY A 286 -19.92 -8.17 -16.93
N VAL A 287 -19.20 -7.53 -17.85
CA VAL A 287 -19.74 -7.18 -19.17
C VAL A 287 -19.78 -8.42 -20.07
N GLY A 288 -20.82 -8.57 -20.89
CA GLY A 288 -20.90 -9.63 -21.90
C GLY A 288 -20.01 -9.36 -23.12
N GLY A 289 -19.53 -10.42 -23.76
CA GLY A 289 -18.69 -10.35 -24.95
C GLY A 289 -19.48 -9.97 -26.21
N ALA A 290 -18.82 -9.39 -27.20
CA ALA A 290 -19.45 -9.12 -28.49
C ALA A 290 -19.77 -10.42 -29.27
N GLY A 291 -20.73 -10.35 -30.19
CA GLY A 291 -20.93 -11.44 -31.15
C GLY A 291 -19.82 -11.46 -32.21
N GLY A 292 -19.54 -12.64 -32.75
CA GLY A 292 -18.59 -12.83 -33.84
C GLY A 292 -19.11 -12.29 -35.15
N THR A 293 -18.21 -11.90 -36.05
CA THR A 293 -18.61 -11.50 -37.42
C THR A 293 -19.09 -12.71 -38.22
N GLY A 294 -19.97 -12.50 -39.20
CA GLY A 294 -20.29 -13.55 -40.16
C GLY A 294 -19.13 -13.84 -41.10
N GLY A 295 -19.04 -15.07 -41.59
CA GLY A 295 -18.02 -15.50 -42.53
C GLY A 295 -18.21 -14.89 -43.92
N LEU A 296 -17.12 -14.75 -44.67
CA LEU A 296 -17.16 -14.26 -46.05
C LEU A 296 -17.65 -15.36 -47.01
N GLY A 297 -18.42 -14.99 -48.04
CA GLY A 297 -18.95 -15.90 -49.05
C GLY A 297 -19.94 -15.18 -49.98
N ASN A 298 -20.41 -15.85 -51.03
CA ASN A 298 -21.27 -15.22 -52.06
C ASN A 298 -22.61 -14.65 -51.52
N ARG A 299 -23.05 -15.12 -50.35
CA ARG A 299 -24.20 -14.57 -49.61
C ARG A 299 -23.84 -14.01 -48.23
N GLY A 300 -22.55 -13.98 -47.86
CA GLY A 300 -22.08 -13.69 -46.50
C GLY A 300 -22.62 -14.67 -45.45
N GLY A 301 -22.06 -14.61 -44.25
CA GLY A 301 -22.60 -15.25 -43.05
C GLY A 301 -23.30 -14.23 -42.16
N ALA A 302 -24.26 -14.69 -41.35
CA ALA A 302 -24.84 -13.85 -40.31
C ALA A 302 -23.81 -13.62 -39.18
N GLY A 303 -23.80 -12.42 -38.59
CA GLY A 303 -23.06 -12.18 -37.35
C GLY A 303 -23.67 -12.94 -36.17
N GLY A 304 -22.85 -13.21 -35.16
CA GLY A 304 -23.29 -13.75 -33.89
C GLY A 304 -23.94 -12.68 -33.01
N ALA A 305 -24.79 -13.12 -32.08
CA ALA A 305 -25.35 -12.25 -31.06
C ALA A 305 -24.30 -11.91 -29.98
N GLY A 306 -24.43 -10.75 -29.33
CA GLY A 306 -23.66 -10.43 -28.14
C GLY A 306 -24.02 -11.32 -26.95
N GLY A 307 -23.07 -11.52 -26.05
CA GLY A 307 -23.27 -12.17 -24.76
C GLY A 307 -24.00 -11.25 -23.78
N ALA A 308 -24.76 -11.86 -22.88
CA ALA A 308 -25.42 -11.13 -21.80
C ALA A 308 -24.39 -10.59 -20.79
N GLY A 309 -24.68 -9.43 -20.19
CA GLY A 309 -23.96 -8.99 -19.00
C GLY A 309 -24.29 -9.88 -17.78
N GLY A 310 -23.35 -9.95 -16.85
CA GLY A 310 -23.54 -10.55 -15.55
C GLY A 310 -24.41 -9.69 -14.65
N VAL A 311 -25.13 -10.34 -13.74
CA VAL A 311 -25.87 -9.65 -12.68
C VAL A 311 -24.92 -9.23 -11.55
N GLY A 312 -25.21 -8.10 -10.91
CA GLY A 312 -24.51 -7.70 -9.68
C GLY A 312 -24.83 -8.62 -8.51
N GLY A 313 -23.93 -8.67 -7.55
CA GLY A 313 -24.08 -9.40 -6.30
C GLY A 313 -25.02 -8.68 -5.32
N ALA A 314 -25.65 -9.46 -4.45
CA ALA A 314 -26.43 -8.89 -3.35
C ALA A 314 -25.51 -8.24 -2.31
N GLY A 315 -25.99 -7.20 -1.62
CA GLY A 315 -25.34 -6.70 -0.40
C GLY A 315 -25.45 -7.70 0.76
N GLY A 316 -24.58 -7.55 1.76
CA GLY A 316 -24.64 -8.34 2.99
C GLY A 316 -25.74 -7.88 3.95
N ALA A 317 -25.86 -8.57 5.08
CA ALA A 317 -26.72 -8.16 6.19
C ALA A 317 -25.95 -7.29 7.21
N ALA A 318 -26.55 -6.21 7.70
CA ALA A 318 -25.93 -5.32 8.69
C ALA A 318 -26.15 -5.81 10.14
N GLY A 319 -25.39 -5.24 11.08
CA GLY A 319 -25.45 -5.56 12.51
C GLY A 319 -26.71 -5.05 13.23
N LEU A 320 -26.99 -5.62 14.41
CA LEU A 320 -28.19 -5.37 15.22
C LEU A 320 -28.40 -3.88 15.54
N TRP A 321 -27.34 -3.14 15.84
CA TRP A 321 -27.41 -1.71 16.20
C TRP A 321 -27.17 -0.76 15.03
N VAL A 322 -26.94 -1.28 13.83
CA VAL A 322 -26.93 -0.46 12.61
C VAL A 322 -28.37 -0.37 12.10
N GLY A 323 -29.07 0.66 12.56
CA GLY A 323 -30.40 0.98 12.07
C GLY A 323 -30.35 1.55 10.64
N GLY A 324 -30.84 0.78 9.66
CA GLY A 324 -31.45 1.29 8.43
C GLY A 324 -30.54 1.36 7.19
N GLY A 325 -30.55 0.31 6.37
CA GLY A 325 -29.94 0.32 5.04
C GLY A 325 -30.60 -0.68 4.09
N THR A 326 -31.69 -0.23 3.44
CA THR A 326 -32.46 -0.86 2.34
C THR A 326 -33.12 -2.24 2.60
N PRO A 327 -34.46 -2.33 2.58
CA PRO A 327 -35.14 -3.63 2.56
C PRO A 327 -34.91 -4.36 1.23
N PRO A 328 -34.96 -5.71 1.22
CA PRO A 328 -34.89 -6.49 -0.01
C PRO A 328 -36.20 -6.32 -0.79
N GLY A 329 -36.08 -5.95 -2.06
CA GLY A 329 -37.17 -6.12 -3.03
C GLY A 329 -37.73 -4.82 -3.59
N TRP A 330 -37.10 -4.33 -4.65
CA TRP A 330 -37.84 -3.88 -5.84
C TRP A 330 -37.07 -4.35 -7.07
N VAL A 331 -37.35 -5.58 -7.49
CA VAL A 331 -37.16 -5.99 -8.88
C VAL A 331 -38.19 -5.19 -9.67
N GLY A 332 -37.77 -4.05 -10.24
CA GLY A 332 -38.56 -3.37 -11.27
C GLY A 332 -38.61 -4.26 -12.51
N PRO A 333 -39.80 -4.64 -13.02
CA PRO A 333 -39.88 -5.48 -14.18
C PRO A 333 -39.38 -4.72 -15.41
N ALA A 334 -38.62 -5.41 -16.25
CA ALA A 334 -38.33 -4.97 -17.59
C ALA A 334 -39.61 -4.59 -18.35
N GLY A 335 -39.57 -3.49 -19.09
CA GLY A 335 -40.50 -3.22 -20.18
C GLY A 335 -41.40 -2.00 -20.00
N ARG A 336 -40.92 -0.85 -20.50
CA ARG A 336 -41.59 -0.08 -21.57
C ARG A 336 -40.74 1.14 -21.93
N ARG A 337 -40.19 1.13 -23.15
CA ARG A 337 -39.65 2.33 -23.79
C ARG A 337 -40.79 3.36 -23.94
N PRO A 338 -40.64 4.63 -23.55
CA PRO A 338 -41.55 5.66 -24.03
C PRO A 338 -41.17 6.01 -25.46
N ARG A 339 -42.17 5.99 -26.35
CA ARG A 339 -42.09 6.59 -27.67
C ARG A 339 -41.81 8.08 -27.50
N CYS A 340 -40.69 8.58 -28.01
CA CYS A 340 -40.59 9.99 -28.35
C CYS A 340 -41.42 10.20 -29.62
N SER A 341 -42.65 10.66 -29.42
CA SER A 341 -43.45 11.33 -30.45
C SER A 341 -42.78 12.65 -30.76
N GLU A 342 -42.55 12.89 -32.05
CA GLU A 342 -42.24 14.18 -32.64
C GLU A 342 -43.15 15.27 -32.08
N ARG A 343 -42.55 16.44 -31.82
CA ARG A 343 -43.27 17.70 -31.87
C ARG A 343 -42.38 18.68 -32.62
N HIS A 344 -42.86 19.08 -33.79
CA HIS A 344 -42.37 20.17 -34.61
C HIS A 344 -42.01 21.40 -33.76
N LEU A 345 -40.92 22.09 -34.13
CA LEU A 345 -40.89 23.53 -34.40
C LEU A 345 -39.51 23.93 -34.96
N GLN A 346 -39.56 24.44 -36.21
CA GLN A 346 -38.53 25.11 -37.03
C GLN A 346 -37.41 24.25 -37.62
#